data_AF-W4VBQ6-F1
#
_entry.id   AF-W4VBQ6-F1
#
_cell.length_a   1.000
_cell.length_b   1.000
_cell.length_c   1.000
_cell.angle_alpha   90.00
_cell.angle_beta   90.00
_cell.angle_gamma   90.00
#
_symmetry.space_group_name_H-M   'P 1'
#
loop_
_entity.id
_entity.type
_entity.pdbx_description
1 polymer ?
#
loop_
_entity_poly.entity_id
_entity_poly.type
_entity_poly.pdbx_seq_one_letter_code
_entity_poly.pdbx_strand_id
1 'polypeptide(L)'
;MPGNFPARNRIISGISLGVIVIEAGERSGSLITANFALDQGREVFALPGNVNSMKSTGTNKLIKEGAKIVTGIDDILEELNIYFTEERTKDFFYKKPSR
;
A
#
# COMPACT_ATOMS: atom_id res chain seq x y z
N MET A 1 -19.69 -6.73 -15.87
CA MET A 1 -19.27 -5.66 -16.79
C MET A 1 -17.94 -5.07 -16.33
N PRO A 2 -17.02 -4.74 -17.25
CA PRO A 2 -15.66 -4.26 -16.93
C PRO A 2 -15.57 -2.92 -16.16
N GLY A 3 -16.69 -2.20 -15.95
CA GLY A 3 -16.74 -0.94 -15.19
C GLY A 3 -16.91 -1.05 -13.67
N ASN A 4 -17.17 -2.24 -13.12
CA ASN A 4 -17.40 -2.39 -11.66
C ASN A 4 -16.09 -2.43 -10.83
N PHE A 5 -14.98 -2.85 -11.45
CA PHE A 5 -13.71 -3.00 -10.74
C PHE A 5 -13.12 -1.65 -10.27
N PRO A 6 -13.11 -0.57 -11.07
CA PRO A 6 -12.67 0.75 -10.60
C PRO A 6 -13.52 1.29 -9.45
N ALA A 7 -14.85 1.14 -9.52
CA ALA A 7 -15.75 1.60 -8.46
C ALA A 7 -15.47 0.90 -7.12
N ARG A 8 -15.20 -0.42 -7.15
CA ARG A 8 -14.80 -1.18 -5.96
C ARG A 8 -13.44 -0.73 -5.42
N ASN A 9 -12.46 -0.51 -6.30
CA ASN A 9 -11.12 -0.10 -5.89
C ASN A 9 -11.10 1.27 -5.19
N ARG A 10 -12.01 2.17 -5.56
CA ARG A 10 -12.24 3.44 -4.85
C ARG A 10 -12.70 3.24 -3.41
N ILE A 11 -13.52 2.22 -3.14
CA ILE A 11 -13.96 1.90 -1.77
C ILE A 11 -12.78 1.35 -0.95
N ILE A 12 -11.96 0.45 -1.53
CA ILE A 12 -10.79 -0.11 -0.83
C ILE A 12 -9.81 0.97 -0.41
N SER A 13 -9.44 1.87 -1.34
CA SER A 13 -8.56 3.00 -1.04
C SER A 13 -9.21 3.92 -0.01
N GLY A 14 -10.50 4.22 -0.18
CA GLY A 14 -11.22 5.18 0.67
C GLY A 14 -11.34 4.79 2.14
N ILE A 15 -11.48 3.50 2.46
CA ILE A 15 -11.58 3.01 3.84
C ILE A 15 -10.21 2.79 4.51
N SER A 16 -9.13 2.84 3.73
CA SER A 16 -7.77 2.61 4.22
C SER A 16 -7.11 3.91 4.70
N LEU A 17 -6.11 3.79 5.58
CA LEU A 17 -5.21 4.92 5.92
C LEU A 17 -4.21 5.19 4.78
N GLY A 18 -3.79 4.14 4.10
CA GLY A 18 -2.95 4.18 2.91
C GLY A 18 -3.00 2.86 2.16
N VAL A 19 -2.45 2.83 0.95
CA VAL A 19 -2.39 1.64 0.10
C VAL A 19 -0.94 1.34 -0.27
N ILE A 20 -0.58 0.06 -0.22
CA ILE A 20 0.74 -0.41 -0.66
C ILE A 20 0.63 -1.17 -1.99
N VAL A 21 1.46 -0.78 -2.95
CA VAL A 21 1.61 -1.49 -4.23
C VAL A 21 2.87 -2.34 -4.19
N ILE A 22 2.68 -3.66 -4.16
CA ILE A 22 3.76 -4.65 -4.08
C ILE A 22 4.38 -4.93 -5.47
N GLU A 23 3.54 -5.15 -6.47
CA GLU A 23 3.93 -5.32 -7.87
C GLU A 23 2.90 -4.64 -8.78
N ALA A 24 3.37 -3.93 -9.79
CA ALA A 24 2.55 -3.32 -10.82
C ALA A 24 3.37 -3.09 -12.09
N GLY A 25 2.86 -3.58 -13.23
CA GLY A 25 3.30 -3.08 -14.53
C GLY A 25 2.66 -1.73 -14.88
N GLU A 26 3.13 -1.07 -15.93
CA GLU A 26 2.67 0.26 -16.36
C GLU A 26 1.15 0.40 -16.55
N ARG A 27 0.45 -0.67 -16.91
CA ARG A 27 -1.00 -0.69 -17.14
C ARG A 27 -1.76 -1.53 -16.10
N SER A 28 -1.17 -1.72 -14.93
CA SER A 28 -1.79 -2.51 -13.85
C SER A 28 -3.01 -1.80 -13.27
N GLY A 29 -4.08 -2.56 -13.00
CA GLY A 29 -5.24 -2.07 -12.25
C GLY A 29 -4.90 -1.63 -10.82
N SER A 30 -3.79 -2.08 -10.26
CA SER A 30 -3.29 -1.61 -8.95
C SER A 30 -2.94 -0.12 -8.96
N LEU A 31 -2.47 0.41 -10.10
CA LEU A 31 -2.16 1.83 -10.25
C LEU A 31 -3.43 2.69 -10.22
N ILE A 32 -4.56 2.15 -10.66
CA ILE A 32 -5.87 2.82 -10.54
C ILE A 32 -6.24 2.98 -9.06
N THR A 33 -6.00 1.95 -8.24
CA THR A 33 -6.24 2.03 -6.79
C THR A 33 -5.32 3.03 -6.11
N ALA A 34 -4.04 3.08 -6.50
CA ALA A 34 -3.09 4.07 -5.99
C ALA A 34 -3.52 5.51 -6.35
N ASN A 35 -3.97 5.75 -7.58
CA ASN A 35 -4.49 7.05 -7.98
C ASN A 35 -5.75 7.44 -7.19
N PHE A 36 -6.70 6.52 -6.98
CA PHE A 36 -7.86 6.81 -6.13
C PHE A 36 -7.47 7.10 -4.69
N ALA A 37 -6.45 6.43 -4.15
CA ALA A 37 -5.92 6.74 -2.83
C ALA A 37 -5.38 8.17 -2.74
N LEU A 38 -4.56 8.59 -3.73
CA LEU A 38 -4.07 9.97 -3.81
C LEU A 38 -5.20 10.99 -3.92
N ASP A 39 -6.17 10.76 -4.81
CA ASP A 39 -7.36 11.61 -4.98
C ASP A 39 -8.17 11.77 -3.68
N GLN A 40 -8.11 10.77 -2.80
CA GLN A 40 -8.80 10.73 -1.51
C GLN A 40 -7.93 11.22 -0.33
N GLY A 41 -6.70 11.68 -0.59
CA GLY A 41 -5.77 12.11 0.46
C GLY A 41 -5.31 10.95 1.35
N ARG A 42 -5.15 9.76 0.78
CA ARG A 42 -4.59 8.58 1.44
C ARG A 42 -3.13 8.39 1.05
N GLU A 43 -2.35 7.85 1.97
CA GLU A 43 -0.94 7.55 1.71
C GLU A 43 -0.79 6.49 0.63
N VAL A 44 0.19 6.67 -0.25
CA VAL A 44 0.56 5.67 -1.25
C VAL A 44 1.99 5.23 -1.01
N PHE A 45 2.11 3.92 -0.83
CA PHE A 45 3.35 3.21 -0.60
C PHE A 45 3.69 2.34 -1.81
N ALA A 46 4.96 2.18 -2.11
CA ALA A 46 5.41 1.32 -3.18
C ALA A 46 6.66 0.52 -2.79
N LEU A 47 6.61 -0.79 -3.03
CA LEU A 47 7.76 -1.67 -2.90
C LEU A 47 8.69 -1.46 -4.12
N PRO A 48 9.96 -1.07 -3.92
CA PRO A 48 10.91 -0.98 -5.02
C PRO A 48 11.14 -2.37 -5.62
N GLY A 49 11.35 -2.42 -6.93
CA GLY A 49 11.60 -3.68 -7.62
C GLY A 49 12.67 -3.57 -8.69
N ASN A 50 13.11 -4.71 -9.21
CA ASN A 50 14.14 -4.78 -10.25
C ASN A 50 13.75 -3.93 -11.46
N VAL A 51 14.62 -3.00 -11.87
CA VAL A 51 14.37 -2.05 -12.97
C VAL A 51 14.15 -2.74 -14.33
N ASN A 52 14.65 -3.96 -14.50
CA ASN A 52 14.46 -4.76 -15.72
C ASN A 52 13.18 -5.62 -15.66
N SER A 53 12.48 -5.66 -14.53
CA SER A 53 11.22 -6.39 -14.40
C SER A 53 10.04 -5.53 -14.85
N MET A 54 9.31 -6.01 -15.86
CA MET A 54 8.06 -5.35 -16.29
C MET A 54 7.04 -5.21 -15.15
N LYS A 55 7.06 -6.12 -14.17
CA LYS A 55 6.15 -6.09 -13.00
C LYS A 55 6.52 -5.03 -11.96
N SER A 56 7.69 -4.41 -12.07
CA SER A 56 8.14 -3.37 -11.14
C SER A 56 8.12 -1.97 -11.76
N THR A 57 7.81 -1.86 -13.06
CA THR A 57 7.76 -0.57 -13.77
C THR A 57 6.79 0.41 -13.13
N GLY A 58 5.60 -0.04 -12.74
CA GLY A 58 4.59 0.76 -12.08
C GLY A 58 4.95 1.15 -10.65
N THR A 59 5.48 0.23 -9.84
CA THR A 59 5.90 0.57 -8.47
C THR A 59 7.08 1.54 -8.47
N ASN A 60 8.08 1.31 -9.31
CA ASN A 60 9.22 2.22 -9.46
C ASN A 60 8.79 3.59 -10.01
N LYS A 61 7.75 3.65 -10.86
CA LYS A 61 7.16 4.91 -11.32
C LYS A 61 6.48 5.65 -10.18
N LEU A 62 5.66 4.98 -9.37
CA LEU A 62 5.03 5.59 -8.18
C LEU A 62 6.08 6.18 -7.23
N ILE A 63 7.18 5.48 -6.99
CA ILE A 63 8.29 5.98 -6.17
C ILE A 63 8.87 7.27 -6.77
N LYS A 64 9.09 7.31 -8.09
CA LYS A 64 9.55 8.53 -8.79
C LYS A 64 8.54 9.69 -8.70
N GLU A 65 7.25 9.38 -8.60
CA GLU A 65 6.15 10.35 -8.47
C GLU A 65 5.92 10.78 -7.01
N GLY A 66 6.69 10.26 -6.06
CA GLY A 66 6.67 10.69 -4.66
C GLY A 66 5.97 9.72 -3.71
N ALA A 67 5.55 8.54 -4.15
CA ALA A 67 5.08 7.50 -3.23
C ALA A 67 6.17 7.10 -2.24
N LYS A 68 5.80 6.87 -0.99
CA LYS A 68 6.73 6.44 0.06
C LYS A 68 7.29 5.06 -0.30
N ILE A 69 8.62 4.97 -0.36
CA ILE A 69 9.31 3.71 -0.56
C ILE A 69 9.13 2.82 0.67
N VAL A 70 8.81 1.54 0.45
CA VAL A 70 8.69 0.56 1.52
C VAL A 70 9.72 -0.53 1.35
N THR A 71 10.54 -0.72 2.38
CA THR A 71 11.54 -1.79 2.52
C THR A 71 11.26 -2.67 3.73
N GLY A 72 10.45 -2.18 4.67
CA GLY A 72 9.96 -2.91 5.83
C GLY A 72 8.66 -2.33 6.39
N ILE A 73 8.13 -2.95 7.44
CA ILE A 73 6.90 -2.47 8.09
C ILE A 73 7.07 -1.11 8.75
N ASP A 74 8.28 -0.81 9.25
CA ASP A 74 8.59 0.44 9.95
C ASP A 74 8.38 1.66 9.05
N ASP A 75 8.73 1.57 7.76
CA ASP A 75 8.49 2.64 6.78
C ASP A 75 7.02 3.05 6.69
N ILE A 76 6.10 2.08 6.85
CA ILE A 76 4.66 2.31 6.81
C ILE A 76 4.18 2.90 8.14
N LEU A 77 4.65 2.33 9.25
CA LEU A 77 4.24 2.77 10.59
C LEU A 77 4.69 4.20 10.87
N GLU A 78 5.92 4.56 10.49
CA GLU A 78 6.46 5.91 10.62
C GLU A 78 5.64 6.92 9.81
N GLU A 79 5.36 6.62 8.54
CA GLU A 79 4.57 7.53 7.68
C GLU A 79 3.14 7.73 8.22
N LEU A 80 2.53 6.66 8.74
CA LEU A 80 1.20 6.72 9.36
C LEU A 80 1.23 7.26 10.80
N ASN A 81 2.40 7.62 11.35
CA ASN A 81 2.59 8.03 12.74
C ASN A 81 1.99 7.03 13.76
N ILE A 82 2.09 5.73 13.47
CA ILE A 82 1.59 4.66 14.31
C ILE A 82 2.74 4.13 15.16
N TYR A 83 2.65 4.38 16.48
CA TYR A 83 3.60 3.87 17.46
C TYR A 83 2.93 2.80 18.33
N PHE A 84 3.56 1.63 18.43
CA PHE A 84 3.11 0.59 19.35
C PHE A 84 3.63 0.87 20.76
N THR A 85 2.74 0.80 21.75
CA THR A 85 3.13 0.70 23.16
C THR A 85 3.42 -0.75 23.50
N GLU A 86 4.29 -1.02 24.48
CA GLU A 86 4.65 -2.40 24.88
C GLU A 86 3.44 -3.28 25.20
N GLU A 87 2.37 -2.68 25.73
CA GLU A 87 1.12 -3.36 26.07
C GLU A 87 0.38 -3.86 24.81
N ARG A 88 0.32 -3.05 23.75
CA ARG A 88 -0.33 -3.41 22.47
C ARG A 88 0.48 -4.41 21.66
N THR A 89 1.81 -4.38 21.76
CA THR A 89 2.69 -5.36 21.10
C THR A 89 2.50 -6.75 21.68
N LYS A 90 2.34 -6.86 23.02
CA LYS A 90 2.07 -8.15 23.67
C LYS A 90 0.74 -8.74 23.22
N ASP A 91 -0.30 -7.93 23.16
CA ASP A 91 -1.63 -8.39 22.72
C ASP A 91 -1.68 -8.81 21.24
N PHE A 92 -0.89 -8.19 20.36
CA PHE A 92 -0.90 -8.53 18.93
C PHE A 92 -0.11 -9.81 18.62
N PHE A 93 1.07 -10.00 19.24
CA PHE A 93 1.96 -11.13 18.94
C PHE A 93 1.79 -12.33 19.88
N TYR A 94 1.28 -12.15 21.11
CA TYR A 94 1.14 -13.22 22.10
C TYR A 94 -0.30 -13.70 22.33
N LYS A 95 -1.29 -13.19 21.58
CA LYS A 95 -2.58 -13.88 21.48
C LYS A 95 -2.40 -15.17 20.67
N LYS A 96 -1.95 -16.22 21.36
CA LYS A 96 -2.01 -17.60 20.87
C LYS A 96 -3.45 -17.84 20.40
N PRO A 97 -3.70 -18.33 19.17
CA PRO A 97 -5.05 -18.74 18.81
C PRO A 97 -5.44 -19.85 19.78
N SER A 98 -6.50 -19.60 20.56
CA SER A 98 -7.07 -20.60 21.46
C SER A 98 -7.63 -21.75 20.60
N ARG A 99 -6.83 -22.79 20.44
CA ARG A 99 -7.27 -24.17 20.21
C ARG A 99 -6.39 -25.08 21.03
#